data_AF-A0A3N9TP98-F1
#
_entry.id   AF-A0A3N9TP98-F1
#
_cell.length_a   1.000
_cell.length_b   1.000
_cell.length_c   1.000
_cell.angle_alpha   90.00
_cell.angle_beta   90.00
_cell.angle_gamma   90.00
#
_symmetry.space_group_name_H-M   'P 1'
#
loop_
_entity.id
_entity.type
_entity.pdbx_description
1 polymer ?
#
loop_
_entity_poly.entity_id
_entity_poly.type
_entity_poly.pdbx_seq_one_letter_code
_entity_poly.pdbx_strand_id
1 'polypeptide(L)'
;MNILIALIPALLWGFMPLLITKIGGTTRQQTTGITFGALIFACIAFVFTDPVYTMETVIISFLTGCLWSVGQMFQLKSFKLIGVSKAMPISTGMQLVGTTLCGVLLFHEWDTTFRIVFGFTALALIVIGIFMTSYAEKEEAGQATLNRGLLALAISSAGYVSYVVIIQGFAINGLDAILPQAIGIVIAALIMTARSKDDKESRFIKKTAWLAIPGMIWALGNVAMIYANSLVGVATGFSLSQLGVVISTLGAILLLNERKTRKEIIFVIIGVILVVVGGIMIGATKA
;
A
#
# COMPACT_ATOMS: atom_id res chain seq x y z
N MET A 1 -4.25 -0.81 -25.72
CA MET A 1 -4.31 0.48 -24.99
C MET A 1 -4.76 0.28 -23.55
N ASN A 2 -5.83 -0.49 -23.30
CA ASN A 2 -6.41 -0.70 -21.95
C ASN A 2 -5.42 -1.29 -20.92
N ILE A 3 -4.55 -2.23 -21.33
CA ILE A 3 -3.54 -2.82 -20.43
C ILE A 3 -2.49 -1.80 -19.99
N LEU A 4 -2.06 -0.88 -20.87
CA LEU A 4 -1.08 0.15 -20.52
C LEU A 4 -1.64 1.12 -19.46
N ILE A 5 -2.92 1.45 -19.58
CA ILE A 5 -3.63 2.29 -18.60
C ILE A 5 -3.76 1.54 -17.27
N ALA A 6 -4.05 0.25 -17.30
CA ALA A 6 -4.16 -0.57 -16.09
C ALA A 6 -2.82 -0.80 -15.36
N LEU A 7 -1.68 -0.47 -15.98
CA LEU A 7 -0.37 -0.45 -15.33
C LEU A 7 -0.06 0.87 -14.61
N ILE A 8 -0.84 1.94 -14.84
CA ILE A 8 -0.61 3.26 -14.21
C ILE A 8 -0.61 3.16 -12.67
N PRO A 9 -1.56 2.47 -12.01
CA PRO A 9 -1.52 2.31 -10.55
C PRO A 9 -0.23 1.63 -10.07
N ALA A 10 0.23 0.61 -10.79
CA ALA A 10 1.46 -0.11 -10.50
C ALA A 10 2.69 0.82 -10.53
N LEU A 11 2.76 1.67 -11.56
CA LEU A 11 3.83 2.65 -11.71
C LEU A 11 3.82 3.70 -10.59
N LEU A 12 2.64 4.26 -10.30
CA LEU A 12 2.48 5.31 -9.28
C LEU A 12 2.78 4.77 -7.88
N TRP A 13 2.13 3.69 -7.46
CA TRP A 13 2.33 3.09 -6.14
C TRP A 13 3.69 2.41 -6.01
N GLY A 14 4.26 1.87 -7.08
CA GLY A 14 5.61 1.31 -7.09
C GLY A 14 6.70 2.38 -6.94
N PHE A 15 6.51 3.56 -7.53
CA PHE A 15 7.48 4.65 -7.43
C PHE A 15 7.38 5.44 -6.11
N MET A 16 6.19 5.53 -5.53
CA MET A 16 5.92 6.31 -4.33
C MET A 16 6.86 5.99 -3.14
N PRO A 17 7.11 4.73 -2.74
CA PRO A 17 8.06 4.38 -1.67
C PRO A 17 9.48 4.87 -1.91
N LEU A 18 9.92 4.86 -3.17
CA LEU A 18 11.25 5.32 -3.58
C LEU A 18 11.36 6.83 -3.40
N LEU A 19 10.34 7.57 -3.85
CA LEU A 19 10.31 9.01 -3.72
C LEU A 19 10.26 9.45 -2.25
N ILE A 20 9.43 8.80 -1.43
CA ILE A 20 9.33 9.10 0.01
C ILE A 20 10.68 8.90 0.71
N THR A 21 11.34 7.79 0.43
CA THR A 21 12.63 7.46 1.05
C THR A 21 13.73 8.40 0.56
N LYS A 22 13.72 8.77 -0.72
CA LYS A 22 14.67 9.72 -1.31
C LYS A 22 14.53 11.15 -0.77
N ILE A 23 13.29 11.63 -0.56
CA ILE A 23 13.04 12.92 0.10
C ILE A 23 13.49 12.86 1.57
N GLY A 24 13.28 11.70 2.21
CA GLY A 24 13.66 11.44 3.59
C GLY A 24 12.80 12.23 4.58
N GLY A 25 13.41 12.64 5.68
CA GLY A 25 12.70 13.26 6.80
C GLY A 25 12.15 12.23 7.77
N THR A 26 11.57 12.70 8.86
CA THR A 26 11.15 11.82 9.96
C THR A 26 9.80 11.19 9.65
N THR A 27 9.45 10.09 10.32
CA THR A 27 8.19 9.38 10.03
C THR A 27 7.00 10.31 10.21
N ARG A 28 7.12 11.21 11.19
CA ARG A 28 6.20 12.29 11.46
C ARG A 28 6.03 13.22 10.26
N GLN A 29 7.13 13.71 9.69
CA GLN A 29 7.13 14.59 8.52
C GLN A 29 6.61 13.88 7.27
N GLN A 30 7.06 12.64 7.02
CA GLN A 30 6.61 11.82 5.90
C GLN A 30 5.10 11.55 5.95
N THR A 31 4.60 11.09 7.10
CA THR A 31 3.16 10.84 7.29
C THR A 31 2.37 12.12 7.06
N THR A 32 2.77 13.22 7.72
CA THR A 32 2.08 14.52 7.58
C THR A 32 2.07 15.01 6.13
N GLY A 33 3.23 15.02 5.46
CA GLY A 33 3.31 15.51 4.08
C GLY A 33 2.47 14.69 3.11
N ILE A 34 2.55 13.36 3.21
CA ILE A 34 1.77 12.44 2.35
C ILE A 34 0.28 12.66 2.56
N THR A 35 -0.19 12.77 3.81
CA THR A 35 -1.62 12.94 4.08
C THR A 35 -2.15 14.28 3.58
N PHE A 36 -1.39 15.37 3.74
CA PHE A 36 -1.75 16.66 3.14
C PHE A 36 -1.77 16.61 1.62
N GLY A 37 -0.82 15.91 1.00
CA GLY A 37 -0.81 15.69 -0.46
C GLY A 37 -2.06 14.96 -0.95
N ALA A 38 -2.49 13.92 -0.23
CA ALA A 38 -3.72 13.20 -0.53
C ALA A 38 -4.97 14.09 -0.39
N LEU A 39 -5.02 14.94 0.64
CA LEU A 39 -6.11 15.90 0.81
C LEU A 39 -6.14 16.98 -0.27
N ILE A 40 -4.98 17.52 -0.67
CA ILE A 40 -4.89 18.49 -1.78
C ILE A 40 -5.46 17.86 -3.05
N PHE A 41 -5.05 16.62 -3.36
CA PHE A 41 -5.59 15.91 -4.51
C PHE A 41 -7.11 15.67 -4.37
N ALA A 42 -7.59 15.26 -3.21
CA ALA A 42 -9.01 15.03 -2.97
C ALA A 42 -9.84 16.30 -3.17
N CYS A 43 -9.36 17.46 -2.70
CA CYS A 43 -10.01 18.74 -2.95
C CYS A 43 -10.03 19.11 -4.43
N ILE A 44 -8.95 18.84 -5.18
CA ILE A 44 -8.92 19.04 -6.63
C ILE A 44 -9.92 18.11 -7.31
N ALA A 45 -9.90 16.82 -6.99
CA ALA A 45 -10.81 15.82 -7.55
C ALA A 45 -12.28 16.20 -7.30
N PHE A 46 -12.59 16.66 -6.09
CA PHE A 46 -13.94 17.10 -5.70
C PHE A 46 -14.51 18.21 -6.61
N VAL A 47 -13.67 19.09 -7.16
CA VAL A 47 -14.12 20.15 -8.09
C VAL A 47 -14.55 19.57 -9.45
N PHE A 48 -14.04 18.39 -9.82
CA PHE A 48 -14.27 17.75 -11.11
C PHE A 48 -15.15 16.49 -11.02
N THR A 49 -15.66 16.18 -9.82
CA THR A 49 -16.52 15.02 -9.58
C THR A 49 -17.80 15.47 -8.88
N ASP A 50 -18.91 14.80 -9.16
CA ASP A 50 -20.19 15.02 -8.49
C ASP A 50 -20.49 13.85 -7.53
N PRO A 51 -19.85 13.78 -6.34
CA PRO A 51 -20.04 12.66 -5.42
C PRO A 51 -21.40 12.73 -4.73
N VAL A 52 -21.97 11.56 -4.44
CA VAL A 52 -23.24 11.42 -3.74
C VAL A 52 -22.99 11.06 -2.28
N TYR A 53 -23.19 12.02 -1.38
CA TYR A 53 -22.95 11.81 0.04
C TYR A 53 -24.22 11.37 0.79
N THR A 54 -24.16 10.16 1.34
CA THR A 54 -25.03 9.72 2.45
C THR A 54 -24.27 9.81 3.76
N MET A 55 -24.99 9.85 4.90
CA MET A 55 -24.35 9.83 6.23
C MET A 55 -23.44 8.61 6.41
N GLU A 56 -23.88 7.45 5.91
CA GLU A 56 -23.08 6.22 5.90
C GLU A 56 -21.79 6.38 5.09
N THR A 57 -21.90 6.88 3.85
CA THR A 57 -20.74 7.09 2.97
C THR A 57 -19.71 8.00 3.61
N VAL A 58 -20.14 9.10 4.23
CA VAL A 58 -19.23 10.07 4.86
C VAL A 58 -18.53 9.45 6.08
N ILE A 59 -19.29 8.83 7.00
CA ILE A 59 -18.73 8.28 8.25
C ILE A 59 -17.78 7.11 7.96
N ILE A 60 -18.20 6.15 7.13
CA ILE A 60 -17.40 4.96 6.83
C ILE A 60 -16.14 5.35 6.05
N SER A 61 -16.26 6.24 5.06
CA SER A 61 -15.08 6.73 4.31
C SER A 61 -14.12 7.48 5.23
N PHE A 62 -14.62 8.31 6.14
CA PHE A 62 -13.78 8.97 7.15
C PHE A 62 -13.03 7.97 8.03
N LEU A 63 -13.72 6.96 8.58
CA LEU A 63 -13.12 5.94 9.45
C LEU A 63 -12.07 5.09 8.73
N THR A 64 -12.34 4.70 7.48
CA THR A 64 -11.38 3.96 6.67
C THR A 64 -10.17 4.81 6.31
N GLY A 65 -10.34 6.13 6.15
CA GLY A 65 -9.23 7.08 6.03
C GLY A 65 -8.33 7.09 7.27
N CYS A 66 -8.91 7.03 8.46
CA CYS A 66 -8.14 6.90 9.71
C CYS A 66 -7.32 5.61 9.74
N LEU A 67 -7.92 4.47 9.37
CA LEU A 67 -7.24 3.17 9.30
C LEU A 67 -6.10 3.16 8.27
N TRP A 68 -6.32 3.79 7.12
CA TRP A 68 -5.27 3.95 6.11
C TRP A 68 -4.09 4.77 6.67
N SER A 69 -4.36 5.84 7.43
CA SER A 69 -3.32 6.66 8.04
C SER A 69 -2.44 5.87 9.02
N VAL A 70 -3.06 4.97 9.80
CA VAL A 70 -2.34 3.99 10.63
C VAL A 70 -1.48 3.09 9.77
N GLY A 71 -2.07 2.52 8.72
CA GLY A 71 -1.39 1.71 7.71
C GLY A 71 -0.12 2.37 7.19
N GLN A 72 -0.27 3.59 6.69
CA GLN A 72 0.80 4.39 6.11
C GLN A 72 1.89 4.73 7.11
N MET A 73 1.55 5.19 8.31
CA MET A 73 2.56 5.57 9.31
C MET A 73 3.45 4.38 9.67
N PHE A 74 2.88 3.20 9.89
CA PHE A 74 3.65 2.00 10.24
C PHE A 74 4.42 1.43 9.04
N GLN A 75 3.90 1.57 7.81
CA GLN A 75 4.65 1.25 6.59
C GLN A 75 5.95 2.05 6.53
N LEU A 76 5.87 3.36 6.78
CA LEU A 76 7.01 4.27 6.77
C LEU A 76 8.01 3.96 7.90
N LYS A 77 7.54 3.56 9.08
CA LYS A 77 8.42 3.07 10.15
C LYS A 77 9.18 1.82 9.69
N SER A 78 8.51 0.89 9.03
CA SER A 78 9.15 -0.33 8.55
C SER A 78 10.23 -0.05 7.50
N PHE A 79 9.98 0.86 6.54
CA PHE A 79 11.01 1.25 5.56
C PHE A 79 12.32 1.70 6.19
N LYS A 80 12.26 2.39 7.34
CA LYS A 80 13.44 2.85 8.06
C LYS A 80 14.13 1.76 8.87
N LEU A 81 13.40 0.72 9.27
CA LEU A 81 13.93 -0.36 10.09
C LEU A 81 14.56 -1.48 9.24
N ILE A 82 13.94 -1.83 8.12
CA ILE A 82 14.32 -3.00 7.31
C ILE A 82 14.54 -2.70 5.82
N GLY A 83 14.44 -1.44 5.40
CA GLY A 83 14.61 -1.02 4.00
C GLY A 83 13.36 -1.23 3.15
N VAL A 84 13.27 -0.48 2.06
CA VAL A 84 12.14 -0.53 1.11
C VAL A 84 12.16 -1.84 0.32
N SER A 85 13.35 -2.32 -0.09
CA SER A 85 13.47 -3.54 -0.90
C SER A 85 12.98 -4.80 -0.19
N LYS A 86 13.06 -4.83 1.16
CA LYS A 86 12.52 -5.93 1.96
C LYS A 86 11.08 -5.67 2.36
N ALA A 87 10.76 -4.44 2.76
CA ALA A 87 9.44 -4.12 3.29
C ALA A 87 8.32 -4.17 2.24
N MET A 88 8.59 -3.79 0.99
CA MET A 88 7.57 -3.72 -0.06
C MET A 88 7.00 -5.09 -0.44
N PRO A 89 7.82 -6.11 -0.77
CA PRO A 89 7.29 -7.46 -1.05
C PRO A 89 6.51 -8.06 0.11
N ILE A 90 7.01 -7.89 1.33
CA ILE A 90 6.37 -8.41 2.54
C ILE A 90 5.01 -7.71 2.75
N SER A 91 4.96 -6.38 2.67
CA SER A 91 3.72 -5.61 2.82
C SER A 91 2.69 -5.97 1.76
N THR A 92 3.09 -5.99 0.49
CA THR A 92 2.21 -6.36 -0.62
C THR A 92 1.65 -7.77 -0.42
N GLY A 93 2.50 -8.73 -0.08
CA GLY A 93 2.07 -10.10 0.17
C GLY A 93 1.11 -10.23 1.36
N MET A 94 1.39 -9.54 2.49
CA MET A 94 0.49 -9.52 3.65
C MET A 94 -0.88 -8.91 3.30
N GLN A 95 -0.91 -7.83 2.53
CA GLN A 95 -2.15 -7.21 2.07
C GLN A 95 -2.93 -8.12 1.12
N LEU A 96 -2.25 -8.79 0.18
CA LEU A 96 -2.86 -9.76 -0.73
C LEU A 96 -3.50 -10.91 0.04
N VAL A 97 -2.77 -11.50 0.98
CA VAL A 97 -3.28 -12.57 1.84
C VAL A 97 -4.46 -12.08 2.66
N GLY A 98 -4.33 -10.94 3.34
CA GLY A 98 -5.37 -10.40 4.22
C GLY A 98 -6.66 -10.05 3.48
N THR A 99 -6.56 -9.30 2.38
CA THR A 99 -7.73 -8.93 1.56
C THR A 99 -8.41 -10.14 0.94
N THR A 100 -7.65 -11.15 0.51
CA THR A 100 -8.20 -12.38 -0.05
C THR A 100 -8.92 -13.20 1.01
N LEU A 101 -8.30 -13.42 2.18
CA LEU A 101 -8.94 -14.15 3.27
C LEU A 101 -10.23 -13.46 3.74
N CYS A 102 -10.23 -12.13 3.87
CA CYS A 102 -11.46 -11.39 4.15
C CYS A 102 -12.50 -11.55 3.06
N GLY A 103 -12.12 -11.51 1.77
CA GLY A 103 -13.04 -11.74 0.66
C GLY A 103 -13.70 -13.12 0.68
N VAL A 104 -12.93 -14.15 1.02
CA VAL A 104 -13.45 -15.52 1.12
C VAL A 104 -14.34 -15.71 2.35
N LEU A 105 -13.92 -15.19 3.50
CA LEU A 105 -14.62 -15.42 4.77
C LEU A 105 -15.85 -14.53 4.96
N LEU A 106 -15.78 -13.27 4.51
CA LEU A 106 -16.84 -12.27 4.74
C LEU A 106 -17.78 -12.12 3.54
N PHE A 107 -17.25 -12.24 2.32
CA PHE A 107 -18.02 -12.04 1.08
C PHE A 107 -18.28 -13.32 0.31
N HIS A 108 -17.80 -14.47 0.81
CA HIS A 108 -17.98 -15.79 0.21
C HIS A 108 -17.56 -15.85 -1.27
N GLU A 109 -16.49 -15.12 -1.64
CA GLU A 109 -16.03 -14.97 -3.04
C GLU A 109 -15.56 -16.28 -3.70
N TRP A 110 -15.20 -17.32 -2.94
CA TRP A 110 -14.74 -18.62 -3.47
C TRP A 110 -15.83 -19.69 -3.34
N ASP A 111 -16.80 -19.61 -4.23
CA ASP A 111 -17.94 -20.52 -4.36
C ASP A 111 -17.64 -21.78 -5.19
N THR A 112 -16.59 -21.76 -6.02
CA THR A 112 -16.23 -22.86 -6.91
C THR A 112 -14.91 -23.54 -6.52
N THR A 113 -14.81 -24.84 -6.79
CA THR A 113 -13.57 -25.63 -6.57
C THR A 113 -12.36 -25.02 -7.27
N PHE A 114 -12.55 -24.45 -8.47
CA PHE A 114 -11.50 -23.74 -9.19
C PHE A 114 -10.98 -22.54 -8.38
N ARG A 115 -11.86 -21.63 -7.93
CA ARG A 115 -11.48 -20.45 -7.14
C ARG A 115 -10.78 -20.83 -5.83
N ILE A 116 -11.24 -21.89 -5.16
CA ILE A 116 -10.62 -22.40 -3.94
C ILE A 116 -9.20 -22.90 -4.20
N VAL A 117 -9.02 -23.83 -5.15
CA VAL A 117 -7.70 -24.44 -5.41
C VAL A 117 -6.69 -23.42 -5.92
N PHE A 118 -7.11 -22.59 -6.89
CA PHE A 118 -6.25 -21.56 -7.46
C PHE A 118 -5.89 -20.50 -6.41
N GLY A 119 -6.87 -20.12 -5.60
CA GLY A 119 -6.70 -19.17 -4.51
C GLY A 119 -5.71 -19.62 -3.44
N PHE A 120 -5.85 -20.84 -2.91
CA PHE A 120 -4.91 -21.37 -1.93
C PHE A 120 -3.50 -21.57 -2.50
N THR A 121 -3.40 -21.98 -3.77
CA THR A 121 -2.11 -22.08 -4.48
C THR A 121 -1.45 -20.70 -4.57
N ALA A 122 -2.23 -19.67 -4.92
CA ALA A 122 -1.75 -18.29 -5.00
C ALA A 122 -1.25 -17.76 -3.64
N LEU A 123 -1.99 -18.05 -2.56
CA LEU A 123 -1.58 -17.71 -1.19
C LEU A 123 -0.26 -18.40 -0.82
N ALA A 124 -0.10 -19.68 -1.15
CA ALA A 124 1.14 -20.41 -0.90
C ALA A 124 2.33 -19.78 -1.64
N LEU A 125 2.16 -19.43 -2.92
CA LEU A 125 3.20 -18.75 -3.71
C LEU A 125 3.57 -17.40 -3.09
N ILE A 126 2.59 -16.61 -2.64
CA ILE A 126 2.84 -15.33 -1.98
C ILE A 126 3.63 -15.54 -0.68
N VAL A 127 3.24 -16.49 0.17
CA VAL A 127 3.94 -16.76 1.44
C VAL A 127 5.38 -17.19 1.19
N ILE A 128 5.61 -18.08 0.22
CA ILE A 128 6.97 -18.48 -0.18
C ILE A 128 7.75 -17.28 -0.71
N GLY A 129 7.12 -16.45 -1.56
CA GLY A 129 7.73 -15.27 -2.11
C GLY A 129 8.16 -14.25 -1.05
N ILE A 130 7.28 -13.97 -0.07
CA ILE A 130 7.57 -13.14 1.11
C ILE A 130 8.78 -13.70 1.85
N PHE A 131 8.79 -15.00 2.15
CA PHE A 131 9.91 -15.64 2.86
C PHE A 131 11.23 -15.46 2.11
N MET A 132 11.24 -15.70 0.80
CA MET A 132 12.42 -15.49 -0.04
C MET A 132 12.90 -14.03 -0.05
N THR A 133 11.99 -13.06 -0.19
CA THR A 133 12.38 -11.63 -0.18
C THR A 133 12.89 -11.14 1.18
N SER A 134 12.52 -11.82 2.27
CA SER A 134 12.98 -11.51 3.62
C SER A 134 14.39 -12.00 3.92
N TYR A 135 14.95 -12.88 3.08
CA TYR A 135 16.27 -13.46 3.25
C TYR A 135 17.37 -12.39 3.33
N ALA A 136 18.31 -12.57 4.26
CA ALA A 136 19.53 -11.79 4.37
C ALA A 136 20.71 -12.72 4.69
N GLU A 137 21.83 -12.56 3.99
CA GLU A 137 23.07 -13.33 4.23
C GLU A 137 23.79 -12.85 5.49
N LYS A 138 23.67 -11.55 5.80
CA LYS A 138 24.15 -10.97 7.04
C LYS A 138 23.03 -10.11 7.62
N GLU A 139 22.64 -10.37 8.87
CA GLU A 139 21.82 -9.44 9.62
C GLU A 139 22.64 -8.19 9.94
N GLU A 140 22.69 -7.23 9.01
CA GLU A 140 23.30 -5.91 9.28
C GLU A 140 22.49 -5.13 10.33
N ALA A 141 21.16 -5.33 10.33
CA ALA A 141 20.27 -4.90 11.40
C ALA A 141 20.00 -6.09 12.32
N GLY A 142 20.46 -6.02 13.57
CA GLY A 142 20.26 -7.13 14.51
C GLY A 142 18.79 -7.55 14.63
N GLN A 143 18.55 -8.83 14.91
CA GLN A 143 17.23 -9.48 14.99
C GLN A 143 16.11 -8.64 15.65
N ALA A 144 16.41 -7.87 16.70
CA ALA A 144 15.44 -7.00 17.36
C ALA A 144 14.88 -5.89 16.44
N THR A 145 15.71 -5.28 15.59
CA THR A 145 15.30 -4.26 14.62
C THR A 145 14.47 -4.88 13.51
N LEU A 146 14.86 -6.07 13.04
CA LEU A 146 14.10 -6.84 12.06
C LEU A 146 12.69 -7.15 12.59
N ASN A 147 12.58 -7.69 13.81
CA ASN A 147 11.30 -8.02 14.43
C ASN A 147 10.40 -6.78 14.59
N ARG A 148 10.96 -5.62 14.96
CA ARG A 148 10.22 -4.35 15.02
C ARG A 148 9.73 -3.90 13.65
N GLY A 149 10.55 -4.07 12.60
CA GLY A 149 10.18 -3.76 11.23
C GLY A 149 9.05 -4.65 10.70
N LEU A 150 9.09 -5.94 11.01
CA LEU A 150 8.05 -6.90 10.67
C LEU A 150 6.75 -6.63 11.44
N LEU A 151 6.83 -6.34 12.74
CA LEU A 151 5.66 -5.94 13.53
C LEU A 151 5.02 -4.67 12.98
N ALA A 152 5.84 -3.68 12.57
CA ALA A 152 5.34 -2.49 11.93
C ALA A 152 4.62 -2.81 10.60
N LEU A 153 5.12 -3.75 9.79
CA LEU A 153 4.41 -4.20 8.59
C LEU A 153 3.10 -4.92 8.89
N ALA A 154 3.05 -5.72 9.94
CA ALA A 154 1.83 -6.41 10.33
C ALA A 154 0.72 -5.39 10.70
N ILE A 155 1.06 -4.39 11.54
CA ILE A 155 0.13 -3.31 11.89
C ILE A 155 -0.25 -2.49 10.64
N SER A 156 0.74 -2.22 9.79
CA SER A 156 0.52 -1.48 8.55
C SER A 156 -0.48 -2.19 7.63
N SER A 157 -0.24 -3.48 7.39
CA SER A 157 -1.05 -4.34 6.54
C SER A 157 -2.46 -4.50 7.10
N ALA A 158 -2.61 -4.64 8.42
CA ALA A 158 -3.91 -4.66 9.06
C ALA A 158 -4.70 -3.37 8.80
N GLY A 159 -4.04 -2.20 8.88
CA GLY A 159 -4.65 -0.91 8.55
C GLY A 159 -5.12 -0.82 7.10
N TYR A 160 -4.27 -1.21 6.14
CA TYR A 160 -4.63 -1.21 4.72
C TYR A 160 -5.72 -2.23 4.37
N VAL A 161 -5.62 -3.46 4.86
CA VAL A 161 -6.64 -4.50 4.64
C VAL A 161 -7.98 -4.06 5.19
N SER A 162 -8.01 -3.51 6.41
CA SER A 162 -9.25 -3.04 7.03
C SER A 162 -9.89 -1.91 6.24
N TYR A 163 -9.09 -0.95 5.75
CA TYR A 163 -9.60 0.12 4.87
C TYR A 163 -10.29 -0.46 3.63
N VAL A 164 -9.62 -1.37 2.92
CA VAL A 164 -10.16 -1.95 1.67
C VAL A 164 -11.42 -2.77 1.93
N VAL A 165 -11.37 -3.65 2.93
CA VAL A 165 -12.45 -4.59 3.25
C VAL A 165 -13.70 -3.86 3.73
N ILE A 166 -13.55 -2.79 4.52
CA ILE A 166 -14.70 -2.01 5.00
C ILE A 166 -15.36 -1.25 3.85
N ILE A 167 -14.58 -0.57 2.98
CA ILE A 167 -15.15 0.10 1.80
C ILE A 167 -15.91 -0.89 0.91
N GLN A 168 -15.33 -2.08 0.68
CA GLN A 168 -15.97 -3.14 -0.08
C GLN A 168 -17.26 -3.64 0.59
N GLY A 169 -17.23 -3.88 1.90
CA GLY A 169 -18.38 -4.43 2.64
C GLY A 169 -19.58 -3.49 2.72
N PHE A 170 -19.35 -2.18 2.73
CA PHE A 170 -20.42 -1.17 2.64
C PHE A 170 -20.77 -0.77 1.19
N ALA A 171 -20.16 -1.42 0.20
CA ALA A 171 -20.37 -1.13 -1.23
C ALA A 171 -20.23 0.35 -1.59
N ILE A 172 -19.33 1.07 -0.92
CA ILE A 172 -19.13 2.50 -1.13
C ILE A 172 -18.42 2.73 -2.47
N ASN A 173 -18.96 3.63 -3.28
CA ASN A 173 -18.34 4.02 -4.54
C ASN A 173 -16.98 4.70 -4.28
N GLY A 174 -15.97 4.30 -5.05
CA GLY A 174 -14.61 4.81 -4.89
C GLY A 174 -14.48 6.32 -5.05
N LEU A 175 -15.32 6.99 -5.87
CA LEU A 175 -15.32 8.44 -6.05
C LEU A 175 -15.93 9.17 -4.85
N ASP A 176 -17.04 8.64 -4.31
CA ASP A 176 -17.72 9.21 -3.14
C ASP A 176 -16.86 9.09 -1.88
N ALA A 177 -15.98 8.09 -1.81
CA ALA A 177 -15.09 7.92 -0.68
C ALA A 177 -13.96 8.96 -0.62
N ILE A 178 -13.50 9.51 -1.76
CA ILE A 178 -12.22 10.24 -1.86
C ILE A 178 -12.09 11.35 -0.82
N LEU A 179 -13.04 12.30 -0.79
CA LEU A 179 -12.92 13.49 0.05
C LEU A 179 -13.13 13.20 1.54
N PRO A 180 -14.21 12.52 1.98
CA PRO A 180 -14.38 12.18 3.40
C PRO A 180 -13.23 11.31 3.91
N GLN A 181 -12.72 10.39 3.07
CA GLN A 181 -11.57 9.56 3.41
C GLN A 181 -10.30 10.38 3.55
N ALA A 182 -10.01 11.32 2.65
CA ALA A 182 -8.83 12.18 2.76
C ALA A 182 -8.85 13.06 4.02
N ILE A 183 -10.03 13.52 4.45
CA ILE A 183 -10.20 14.23 5.72
C ILE A 183 -9.84 13.30 6.89
N GLY A 184 -10.35 12.07 6.90
CA GLY A 184 -10.00 11.06 7.91
C GLY A 184 -8.50 10.75 7.95
N ILE A 185 -7.87 10.60 6.78
CA ILE A 185 -6.43 10.38 6.61
C ILE A 185 -5.62 11.50 7.29
N VAL A 186 -5.97 12.76 7.04
CA VAL A 186 -5.28 13.92 7.61
C VAL A 186 -5.53 14.07 9.10
N ILE A 187 -6.78 13.95 9.56
CA ILE A 187 -7.11 14.08 10.99
C ILE A 187 -6.39 13.00 11.81
N ALA A 188 -6.47 11.74 11.39
CA ALA A 188 -5.74 10.66 12.05
C ALA A 188 -4.23 10.89 12.02
N ALA A 189 -3.66 11.34 10.89
CA ALA A 189 -2.24 11.65 10.82
C ALA A 189 -1.84 12.76 11.80
N LEU A 190 -2.62 13.83 11.92
CA LEU A 190 -2.33 14.93 12.83
C LEU A 190 -2.38 14.50 14.31
N ILE A 191 -3.31 13.61 14.66
CA ILE A 191 -3.42 13.01 16.00
C ILE A 191 -2.25 12.07 16.27
N MET A 192 -1.99 11.12 15.37
CA MET A 192 -0.92 10.11 15.53
C MET A 192 0.48 10.73 15.51
N THR A 193 0.63 11.85 14.81
CA THR A 193 1.87 12.62 14.77
C THR A 193 1.85 13.79 15.76
N ALA A 194 0.88 13.87 16.67
CA ALA A 194 0.81 14.89 17.71
C ALA A 194 2.13 14.95 18.49
N ARG A 195 2.54 16.16 18.88
CA ARG A 195 3.85 16.41 19.49
C ARG A 195 3.92 15.67 20.83
N SER A 196 4.82 14.69 20.95
CA SER A 196 5.20 14.20 22.28
C SER A 196 6.11 15.21 22.95
N LYS A 197 6.18 15.22 24.29
CA LYS A 197 7.01 16.17 25.06
C LYS A 197 8.51 16.09 24.67
N ASP A 198 8.94 14.98 24.10
CA ASP A 198 10.31 14.72 23.65
C ASP A 198 10.57 15.08 22.17
N ASP A 199 9.55 15.49 21.41
CA ASP A 199 9.69 15.79 19.98
C ASP A 199 10.27 17.18 19.73
N LYS A 200 11.59 17.24 19.61
CA LYS A 200 12.34 18.44 19.20
C LYS A 200 12.19 18.80 17.72
N GLU A 201 11.61 17.90 16.91
CA GLU A 201 11.52 18.06 15.46
C GLU A 201 10.35 18.96 15.03
N SER A 202 10.61 19.89 14.10
CA SER A 202 9.54 20.66 13.46
C SER A 202 8.78 19.80 12.45
N ARG A 203 7.45 19.75 12.59
CA ARG A 203 6.54 19.00 11.72
C ARG A 203 6.42 19.66 10.33
N PHE A 204 6.35 20.98 10.29
CA PHE A 204 6.10 21.75 9.08
C PHE A 204 7.41 22.40 8.63
N ILE A 205 8.10 21.71 7.73
CA ILE A 205 9.32 22.21 7.09
C ILE A 205 9.21 22.03 5.57
N LYS A 206 10.12 22.64 4.83
CA LYS A 206 10.17 22.54 3.36
C LYS A 206 10.17 21.08 2.87
N LYS A 207 10.82 20.15 3.58
CA LYS A 207 10.77 18.71 3.26
C LYS A 207 9.36 18.12 3.38
N THR A 208 8.60 18.51 4.41
CA THR A 208 7.19 18.09 4.58
C THR A 208 6.33 18.53 3.40
N ALA A 209 6.58 19.72 2.84
CA ALA A 209 5.88 20.19 1.64
C ALA A 209 6.23 19.32 0.41
N TRP A 210 7.51 18.95 0.22
CA TRP A 210 7.90 18.03 -0.85
C TRP A 210 7.25 16.64 -0.72
N LEU A 211 6.96 16.21 0.51
CA LEU A 211 6.27 14.94 0.79
C LEU A 211 4.78 14.95 0.41
N ALA A 212 4.20 16.11 0.08
CA ALA A 212 2.89 16.19 -0.54
C ALA A 212 2.85 15.54 -1.94
N ILE A 213 3.98 15.54 -2.66
CA ILE A 213 4.05 14.92 -4.01
C ILE A 213 3.76 13.41 -3.96
N PRO A 214 4.43 12.59 -3.11
CA PRO A 214 4.04 11.20 -2.92
C PRO A 214 2.57 11.01 -2.50
N GLY A 215 2.01 11.93 -1.72
CA GLY A 215 0.59 11.91 -1.34
C GLY A 215 -0.35 12.09 -2.55
N MET A 216 -0.03 13.04 -3.43
CA MET A 216 -0.76 13.23 -4.68
C MET A 216 -0.60 12.03 -5.62
N ILE A 217 0.61 11.43 -5.70
CA ILE A 217 0.85 10.20 -6.48
C ILE A 217 -0.01 9.05 -5.97
N TRP A 218 -0.13 8.89 -4.65
CA TRP A 218 -0.99 7.88 -4.06
C TRP A 218 -2.46 8.07 -4.44
N ALA A 219 -2.97 9.29 -4.29
CA ALA A 219 -4.37 9.61 -4.59
C ALA A 219 -4.67 9.48 -6.09
N LEU A 220 -3.75 9.94 -6.95
CA LEU A 220 -3.83 9.69 -8.40
C LEU A 220 -3.82 8.20 -8.73
N GLY A 221 -3.03 7.40 -8.02
CA GLY A 221 -3.02 5.94 -8.16
C GLY A 221 -4.37 5.30 -7.83
N ASN A 222 -5.10 5.81 -6.83
CA ASN A 222 -6.45 5.34 -6.52
C ASN A 222 -7.44 5.67 -7.64
N VAL A 223 -7.42 6.90 -8.18
CA VAL A 223 -8.28 7.26 -9.32
C VAL A 223 -7.93 6.44 -10.57
N ALA A 224 -6.63 6.28 -10.84
CA ALA A 224 -6.16 5.42 -11.93
C ALA A 224 -6.60 3.97 -11.74
N MET A 225 -6.68 3.49 -10.49
CA MET A 225 -7.15 2.14 -10.18
C MET A 225 -8.65 1.99 -10.42
N ILE A 226 -9.46 2.98 -10.03
CA ILE A 226 -10.91 3.01 -10.35
C ILE A 226 -11.11 2.93 -11.86
N TYR A 227 -10.36 3.72 -12.63
CA TYR A 227 -10.43 3.73 -14.08
C TYR A 227 -9.88 2.44 -14.71
N ALA A 228 -8.79 1.88 -14.19
CA ALA A 228 -8.25 0.60 -14.65
C ALA A 228 -9.28 -0.52 -14.47
N ASN A 229 -9.94 -0.57 -13.32
CA ASN A 229 -10.96 -1.55 -13.01
C ASN A 229 -12.16 -1.47 -13.97
N SER A 230 -12.55 -0.27 -14.43
CA SER A 230 -13.64 -0.13 -15.41
C SER A 230 -13.25 -0.57 -16.83
N LEU A 231 -11.95 -0.56 -17.17
CA LEU A 231 -11.45 -0.94 -18.50
C LEU A 231 -11.12 -2.43 -18.64
N VAL A 232 -10.55 -3.05 -17.60
CA VAL A 232 -10.03 -4.43 -17.66
C VAL A 232 -10.69 -5.36 -16.64
N GLY A 233 -11.63 -4.86 -15.84
CA GLY A 233 -12.22 -5.57 -14.72
C GLY A 233 -11.37 -5.48 -13.44
N VAL A 234 -12.02 -5.61 -12.29
CA VAL A 234 -11.38 -5.49 -10.96
C VAL A 234 -10.28 -6.54 -10.77
N ALA A 235 -10.54 -7.78 -11.21
CA ALA A 235 -9.59 -8.90 -11.19
C ALA A 235 -8.26 -8.58 -11.90
N THR A 236 -8.36 -8.16 -13.17
CA THR A 236 -7.20 -7.84 -14.01
C THR A 236 -6.51 -6.56 -13.53
N GLY A 237 -7.27 -5.50 -13.22
CA GLY A 237 -6.74 -4.23 -12.73
C GLY A 237 -5.95 -4.40 -11.44
N PHE A 238 -6.50 -5.18 -10.49
CA PHE A 238 -5.82 -5.49 -9.23
C PHE A 238 -4.52 -6.25 -9.46
N SER A 239 -4.55 -7.29 -10.30
CA SER A 239 -3.37 -8.07 -10.66
C SER A 239 -2.25 -7.20 -11.23
N LEU A 240 -2.60 -6.32 -12.17
CA LEU A 240 -1.65 -5.42 -12.81
C LEU A 240 -1.06 -4.41 -11.82
N SER A 241 -1.86 -3.89 -10.88
CA SER A 241 -1.36 -2.97 -9.85
C SER A 241 -0.29 -3.60 -8.94
N GLN A 242 -0.32 -4.91 -8.72
CA GLN A 242 0.68 -5.61 -7.90
C GLN A 242 2.08 -5.59 -8.50
N LEU A 243 2.22 -5.33 -9.81
CA LEU A 243 3.52 -5.16 -10.46
C LEU A 243 4.32 -3.98 -9.90
N GLY A 244 3.68 -3.05 -9.18
CA GLY A 244 4.35 -1.98 -8.46
C GLY A 244 5.35 -2.48 -7.41
N VAL A 245 5.17 -3.70 -6.90
CA VAL A 245 6.13 -4.32 -5.99
C VAL A 245 7.49 -4.55 -6.65
N VAL A 246 7.51 -4.86 -7.96
CA VAL A 246 8.75 -5.04 -8.73
C VAL A 246 9.51 -3.72 -8.81
N ILE A 247 8.80 -2.64 -9.14
CA ILE A 247 9.34 -1.30 -9.30
C ILE A 247 9.93 -0.80 -7.98
N SER A 248 9.15 -0.89 -6.91
CA SER A 248 9.59 -0.43 -5.59
C SER A 248 10.77 -1.25 -5.04
N THR A 249 10.79 -2.56 -5.28
CA THR A 249 11.82 -3.45 -4.76
C THR A 249 13.14 -3.29 -5.51
N LEU A 250 13.11 -3.40 -6.85
CA LEU A 250 14.31 -3.23 -7.67
C LEU A 250 14.79 -1.77 -7.65
N GLY A 251 13.85 -0.83 -7.67
CA GLY A 251 14.16 0.59 -7.56
C GLY A 251 14.80 0.94 -6.21
N ALA A 252 14.47 0.27 -5.12
CA ALA A 252 15.13 0.50 -3.84
C ALA A 252 16.59 0.03 -3.87
N ILE A 253 16.86 -1.13 -4.46
CA ILE A 253 18.22 -1.67 -4.62
C ILE A 253 19.05 -0.74 -5.52
N LEU A 254 18.49 -0.29 -6.65
CA LEU A 254 19.22 0.47 -7.67
C LEU A 254 19.32 1.98 -7.38
N LEU A 255 18.24 2.61 -6.91
CA LEU A 255 18.13 4.07 -6.77
C LEU A 255 18.37 4.57 -5.34
N LEU A 256 18.09 3.73 -4.33
CA LEU A 256 18.34 4.07 -2.92
C LEU A 256 19.65 3.49 -2.40
N ASN A 257 20.41 2.78 -3.25
CA ASN A 257 21.67 2.13 -2.92
C ASN A 257 21.57 1.19 -1.70
N GLU A 258 20.43 0.49 -1.56
CA GLU A 258 20.30 -0.54 -0.53
C GLU A 258 21.25 -1.69 -0.86
N ARG A 259 22.34 -1.80 -0.09
CA ARG A 259 23.38 -2.80 -0.30
C ARG A 259 22.78 -4.18 -0.05
N LYS A 260 22.91 -5.04 -1.05
CA LYS A 260 22.56 -6.45 -0.96
C LYS A 260 23.65 -7.29 -1.58
N THR A 261 23.83 -8.49 -1.03
CA THR A 261 24.72 -9.47 -1.65
C THR A 261 24.10 -10.04 -2.92
N ARG A 262 24.91 -10.66 -3.78
CA ARG A 262 24.39 -11.30 -4.99
C ARG A 262 23.34 -12.36 -4.69
N LYS A 263 23.50 -13.12 -3.58
CA LYS A 263 22.51 -14.12 -3.18
C LYS A 263 21.20 -13.47 -2.74
N GLU A 264 21.27 -12.44 -1.91
CA GLU A 264 20.08 -11.70 -1.48
C GLU A 264 19.29 -11.12 -2.66
N ILE A 265 19.97 -10.57 -3.66
CA ILE A 265 19.33 -10.06 -4.87
C ILE A 265 18.59 -11.17 -5.62
N ILE A 266 19.21 -12.35 -5.78
CA ILE A 266 18.57 -13.50 -6.43
C ILE A 266 17.31 -13.93 -5.66
N PHE A 267 17.39 -14.05 -4.34
CA PHE A 267 16.25 -14.42 -3.49
C PHE A 267 15.14 -13.37 -3.56
N VAL A 268 15.48 -12.07 -3.56
CA VAL A 268 14.52 -10.98 -3.72
C VAL A 268 13.83 -11.04 -5.08
N ILE A 269 14.57 -11.26 -6.17
CA ILE A 269 13.99 -11.36 -7.52
C ILE A 269 13.02 -12.54 -7.60
N ILE A 270 13.44 -13.74 -7.15
CA ILE A 270 12.56 -14.91 -7.19
C ILE A 270 11.33 -14.68 -6.30
N GLY A 271 11.51 -14.12 -5.11
CA GLY A 271 10.41 -13.85 -4.20
C GLY A 271 9.41 -12.83 -4.77
N VAL A 272 9.89 -11.77 -5.40
CA VAL A 272 9.06 -10.79 -6.12
C VAL A 272 8.27 -11.45 -7.25
N ILE A 273 8.90 -12.33 -8.05
CA ILE A 273 8.21 -13.08 -9.10
C ILE A 273 7.08 -13.93 -8.52
N LEU A 274 7.35 -14.65 -7.42
CA LEU A 274 6.33 -15.47 -6.75
C LEU A 274 5.16 -14.64 -6.21
N VAL A 275 5.44 -13.49 -5.58
CA VAL A 275 4.39 -12.56 -5.10
C VAL A 275 3.56 -12.02 -6.25
N VAL A 276 4.19 -11.64 -7.37
CA VAL A 276 3.49 -11.15 -8.57
C VAL A 276 2.62 -12.25 -9.18
N VAL A 277 3.16 -13.45 -9.37
CA VAL A 277 2.41 -14.59 -9.93
C VAL A 277 1.23 -14.94 -9.03
N GLY A 278 1.43 -15.01 -7.72
CA GLY A 278 0.34 -15.23 -6.77
C GLY A 278 -0.69 -14.09 -6.77
N GLY A 279 -0.27 -12.83 -6.88
CA GLY A 279 -1.17 -11.69 -7.02
C GLY A 279 -2.04 -11.76 -8.28
N ILE A 280 -1.46 -12.19 -9.40
CA ILE A 280 -2.18 -12.43 -10.67
C ILE A 280 -3.18 -13.59 -10.52
N MET A 281 -2.76 -14.68 -9.88
CA MET A 281 -3.65 -15.82 -9.63
C MET A 281 -4.82 -15.45 -8.70
N ILE A 282 -4.60 -14.65 -7.66
CA ILE A 282 -5.67 -14.12 -6.80
C ILE A 282 -6.65 -13.30 -7.63
N GLY A 283 -6.17 -12.38 -8.47
CA GLY A 283 -7.04 -11.60 -9.34
C GLY A 283 -7.91 -12.50 -10.21
N ALA A 284 -7.36 -13.56 -10.80
CA ALA A 284 -8.13 -14.53 -11.58
C ALA A 284 -9.22 -15.27 -10.78
N THR A 285 -9.10 -15.39 -9.45
CA THR A 285 -10.18 -15.96 -8.62
C THR A 285 -11.38 -15.03 -8.43
N LYS A 286 -11.19 -13.72 -8.65
CA LYS A 286 -12.25 -12.70 -8.55
C LYS A 286 -12.92 -12.38 -9.89
N ALA A 287 -12.49 -13.05 -10.97
CA ALA A 287 -13.07 -12.96 -12.30
C ALA A 287 -14.33 -13.83 -12.43
#